data_AF-A0A066YQ94-F1
#
_entry.id   AF-A0A066YQ94-F1
#
_cell.length_a   1.000
_cell.length_b   1.000
_cell.length_c   1.000
_cell.angle_alpha   90.00
_cell.angle_beta   90.00
_cell.angle_gamma   90.00
#
_symmetry.space_group_name_H-M   'P 1'
#
loop_
_entity.id
_entity.type
_entity.pdbx_description
1 polymer ?
#
loop_
_entity_poly.entity_id
_entity_poly.type
_entity_poly.pdbx_seq_one_letter_code
_entity_poly.pdbx_strand_id
1 'polypeptide(L)'
;MSQRTTTSPAAPQPPAPGAEQYPALDFANSLLTLPAGPLDLLGSPETATDWLIGHGLAPADGRIHQQCTDRLHGLRTAVRELFAARTAELPPPPTPWPS
;
A
#
# COMPACT_ATOMS: atom_id res chain seq x y z
N MET A 1 36.62 -3.59 11.98
CA MET A 1 35.19 -3.80 11.69
C MET A 1 34.41 -2.60 12.20
N SER A 2 33.80 -1.81 11.32
CA SER A 2 32.64 -0.94 11.60
C SER A 2 32.21 -0.25 10.30
N GLN A 3 31.50 -0.98 9.43
CA GLN A 3 30.78 -0.36 8.31
C GLN A 3 29.49 0.21 8.89
N ARG A 4 29.39 1.54 9.03
CA ARG A 4 28.11 2.22 9.28
C ARG A 4 27.30 2.16 7.99
N THR A 5 26.34 1.23 7.91
CA THR A 5 25.36 1.21 6.82
C THR A 5 24.41 2.39 7.01
N THR A 6 24.73 3.53 6.39
CA THR A 6 23.77 4.63 6.21
C THR A 6 22.69 4.16 5.26
N THR A 7 21.51 3.82 5.80
CA THR A 7 20.27 3.70 5.03
C THR A 7 20.01 5.04 4.34
N SER A 8 20.23 5.09 3.04
CA SER A 8 19.83 6.23 2.21
C SER A 8 18.31 6.33 2.26
N PRO A 9 17.71 7.51 2.52
CA PRO A 9 16.27 7.68 2.36
C PRO A 9 15.95 7.36 0.89
N ALA A 10 15.10 6.37 0.65
CA ALA A 10 14.64 6.04 -0.68
C ALA A 10 13.97 7.29 -1.25
N ALA A 11 14.40 7.74 -2.43
CA ALA A 11 13.76 8.87 -3.11
C ALA A 11 12.26 8.57 -3.29
N PRO A 12 11.37 9.58 -3.16
CA PRO A 12 9.93 9.38 -3.34
C PRO A 12 9.68 8.73 -4.69
N GLN A 13 9.01 7.58 -4.69
CA GLN A 13 8.67 6.90 -5.93
C GLN A 13 7.55 7.69 -6.63
N PRO A 14 7.63 7.85 -7.96
CA PRO A 14 6.56 8.54 -8.67
C PRO A 14 5.24 7.77 -8.48
N PRO A 15 4.11 8.47 -8.33
CA PRO A 15 2.81 7.84 -8.21
C PRO A 15 2.49 7.03 -9.47
N ALA A 16 1.74 5.93 -9.30
CA ALA A 16 1.32 5.11 -10.43
C ALA A 16 0.43 5.91 -11.39
N PRO A 17 0.40 5.61 -12.70
CA PRO A 17 -0.53 6.25 -13.62
C PRO A 17 -1.98 6.16 -13.12
N GLY A 18 -2.65 7.30 -13.00
CA GLY A 18 -4.03 7.40 -12.49
C GLY A 18 -4.17 7.46 -10.96
N ALA A 19 -3.08 7.30 -10.19
CA ALA A 19 -3.08 7.42 -8.73
C ALA A 19 -3.57 8.80 -8.26
N GLU A 20 -3.25 9.86 -9.00
CA GLU A 20 -3.72 11.24 -8.74
C GLU A 20 -5.26 11.36 -8.72
N GLN A 21 -5.95 10.48 -9.44
CA GLN A 21 -7.41 10.49 -9.56
C GLN A 21 -8.08 9.39 -8.74
N TYR A 22 -7.39 8.26 -8.55
CA TYR A 22 -7.95 7.06 -7.94
C TYR A 22 -7.04 6.55 -6.83
N PRO A 23 -7.30 6.91 -5.55
CA PRO A 23 -6.52 6.44 -4.40
C PRO A 23 -6.45 4.91 -4.30
N ALA A 24 -7.45 4.19 -4.83
CA ALA A 24 -7.43 2.73 -4.89
C ALA A 24 -6.31 2.18 -5.80
N LEU A 25 -5.94 2.89 -6.87
CA LEU A 25 -4.81 2.52 -7.73
C LEU A 25 -3.47 2.76 -7.03
N ASP A 26 -3.34 3.87 -6.31
CA ASP A 26 -2.13 4.14 -5.53
C ASP A 26 -1.95 3.09 -4.42
N PHE A 27 -3.03 2.82 -3.68
CA PHE A 27 -3.07 1.80 -2.64
C PHE A 27 -2.67 0.40 -3.15
N ALA A 28 -3.22 -0.02 -4.28
CA ALA A 28 -2.92 -1.32 -4.90
C ALA A 28 -1.45 -1.43 -5.35
N ASN A 29 -0.80 -0.31 -5.67
CA ASN A 29 0.59 -0.25 -6.14
C ASN A 29 1.59 0.10 -5.02
N SER A 30 1.14 0.19 -3.77
CA SER A 30 2.01 0.50 -2.63
C SER A 30 3.01 -0.61 -2.26
N LEU A 31 2.87 -1.82 -2.81
CA LEU A 31 3.89 -2.86 -2.75
C LEU A 31 4.65 -2.90 -4.08
N LEU A 32 5.88 -2.39 -4.06
CA LEU A 32 6.72 -2.26 -5.23
C LEU A 32 7.60 -3.48 -5.41
N THR A 33 7.60 -4.05 -6.60
CA THR A 33 8.56 -5.10 -6.99
C THR A 33 9.80 -4.43 -7.60
N LEU A 34 10.88 -4.34 -6.83
CA LEU A 34 12.16 -3.76 -7.28
C LEU A 34 13.21 -4.86 -7.51
N PRO A 35 14.24 -4.62 -8.36
CA PRO A 35 15.33 -5.57 -8.55
C PRO A 35 16.08 -5.96 -7.26
N ALA A 36 16.13 -5.04 -6.29
CA ALA A 36 16.77 -5.24 -5.00
C ALA A 36 15.88 -5.98 -3.96
N GLY A 37 14.63 -6.28 -4.32
CA GLY A 37 13.64 -6.87 -3.43
C GLY A 37 12.36 -6.02 -3.33
N PRO A 38 11.28 -6.57 -2.76
CA PRO A 38 10.05 -5.83 -2.59
C PRO A 38 10.20 -4.68 -1.60
N LEU A 39 9.58 -3.55 -1.88
CA LEU A 39 9.46 -2.41 -0.97
C LEU A 39 7.98 -2.18 -0.67
N ASP A 40 7.60 -2.32 0.60
CA ASP A 40 6.24 -2.06 1.05
C ASP A 40 6.11 -0.65 1.63
N LEU A 41 5.48 0.24 0.88
CA LEU A 41 5.26 1.63 1.31
C LEU A 41 4.28 1.73 2.49
N LEU A 42 3.44 0.71 2.71
CA LEU A 42 2.48 0.64 3.82
C LEU A 42 2.86 -0.40 4.87
N GLY A 43 4.07 -0.96 4.78
CA GLY A 43 4.50 -2.10 5.59
C GLY A 43 4.69 -1.80 7.08
N SER A 44 4.68 -0.52 7.48
CA SER A 44 4.80 -0.09 8.87
C SER A 44 3.61 0.76 9.30
N PRO A 45 3.24 0.78 10.59
CA PRO A 45 2.15 1.62 11.09
C PRO A 45 2.37 3.12 10.83
N GLU A 46 3.61 3.59 10.91
CA GLU A 46 3.98 4.98 10.65
C GLU A 46 3.74 5.35 9.19
N THR A 47 4.33 4.61 8.25
CA THR A 47 4.18 4.89 6.82
C THR A 47 2.74 4.70 6.33
N ALA A 48 2.00 3.74 6.90
CA ALA A 48 0.57 3.57 6.63
C ALA A 48 -0.27 4.73 7.15
N THR A 49 0.06 5.28 8.33
CA THR A 49 -0.61 6.46 8.88
C THR A 49 -0.39 7.67 7.98
N ASP A 50 0.86 7.95 7.62
CA ASP A 50 1.21 9.08 6.76
C ASP A 50 0.53 8.98 5.40
N TRP A 51 0.49 7.78 4.81
CA TRP A 51 -0.21 7.55 3.54
C TRP A 51 -1.72 7.83 3.66
N LEU A 52 -2.39 7.34 4.70
CA LEU A 52 -3.82 7.58 4.90
C LEU A 52 -4.14 9.06 5.14
N ILE A 53 -3.30 9.76 5.91
CA ILE A 53 -3.46 11.21 6.13
C ILE A 53 -3.23 11.96 4.81
N GLY A 54 -2.17 11.63 4.07
CA GLY A 54 -1.84 12.23 2.78
C GLY A 54 -2.96 12.08 1.74
N HIS A 55 -3.73 11.00 1.82
CA HIS A 55 -4.89 10.74 0.96
C HIS A 55 -6.23 11.23 1.53
N GLY A 56 -6.24 11.88 2.70
CA GLY A 56 -7.46 12.36 3.35
C GLY A 56 -8.37 11.23 3.87
N LEU A 57 -7.83 10.04 4.07
CA LEU A 57 -8.53 8.83 4.55
C LEU A 57 -8.43 8.65 6.07
N ALA A 58 -7.61 9.46 6.74
CA ALA A 58 -7.51 9.54 8.19
C ALA A 58 -7.39 11.01 8.65
N PRO A 59 -7.81 11.33 9.89
CA PRO A 59 -7.57 12.63 10.50
C PRO A 59 -6.06 12.93 10.61
N ALA A 60 -5.67 14.21 10.58
CA ALA A 60 -4.28 14.63 10.64
C ALA A 60 -3.52 14.22 11.93
N ASP A 61 -4.25 13.93 13.00
CA ASP A 61 -3.74 13.41 14.27
C ASP A 61 -4.01 11.91 14.47
N GLY A 62 -4.56 11.24 13.44
CA GLY A 62 -4.85 9.83 13.44
C GLY A 62 -3.59 8.98 13.55
N ARG A 63 -3.73 7.78 14.13
CA ARG A 63 -2.66 6.79 14.20
C ARG A 63 -3.19 5.39 13.95
N ILE A 64 -2.52 4.68 13.05
CA ILE A 64 -2.74 3.26 12.76
C ILE A 64 -1.84 2.44 13.67
N HIS A 65 -2.36 1.32 14.18
CA HIS A 65 -1.59 0.34 14.95
C HIS A 65 -1.27 -0.88 14.08
N GLN A 66 -0.33 -1.72 14.49
CA GLN A 66 0.11 -2.91 13.72
C GLN A 66 -1.04 -3.79 13.23
N GLN A 67 -2.03 -4.05 14.08
CA GLN A 67 -3.23 -4.81 13.72
C GLN A 67 -4.02 -4.21 12.54
N CYS A 68 -4.02 -2.89 12.40
CA CYS A 68 -4.69 -2.20 11.30
C CYS A 68 -3.80 -2.20 10.05
N THR A 69 -2.48 -2.16 10.20
CA THR A 69 -1.54 -2.37 9.08
C THR A 69 -1.73 -3.74 8.45
N ASP A 70 -1.89 -4.80 9.25
CA ASP A 70 -2.15 -6.15 8.72
C ASP A 70 -3.50 -6.22 7.96
N ARG A 71 -4.52 -5.51 8.45
CA ARG A 71 -5.81 -5.36 7.74
C ARG A 71 -5.66 -4.62 6.41
N LEU A 72 -4.82 -3.59 6.35
CA LEU A 72 -4.51 -2.89 5.10
C LEU A 72 -3.80 -3.81 4.11
N HIS A 73 -2.91 -4.70 4.56
CA HIS A 73 -2.31 -5.69 3.67
C HIS A 73 -3.36 -6.62 3.06
N GLY A 74 -4.29 -7.13 3.88
CA GLY A 74 -5.41 -7.94 3.39
C GLY A 74 -6.30 -7.20 2.39
N LEU A 75 -6.65 -5.94 2.70
CA LEU A 75 -7.43 -5.09 1.81
C LEU A 75 -6.70 -4.85 0.48
N ARG A 76 -5.39 -4.58 0.52
CA ARG A 76 -4.57 -4.37 -0.68
C ARG A 76 -4.57 -5.59 -1.58
N THR A 77 -4.43 -6.78 -1.02
CA THR A 77 -4.53 -8.03 -1.77
C THR A 77 -5.89 -8.15 -2.45
N ALA A 78 -6.99 -7.94 -1.71
CA ALA A 78 -8.34 -8.02 -2.26
C ALA A 78 -8.59 -7.01 -3.40
N VAL A 79 -8.12 -5.76 -3.25
CA VAL A 79 -8.24 -4.73 -4.29
C VAL A 79 -7.45 -5.12 -5.55
N ARG A 80 -6.23 -5.69 -5.39
CA ARG A 80 -5.44 -6.16 -6.54
C ARG A 80 -6.11 -7.32 -7.27
N GLU A 81 -6.69 -8.27 -6.55
CA GLU A 81 -7.44 -9.39 -7.14
C GLU A 81 -8.67 -8.89 -7.91
N LEU A 82 -9.39 -7.90 -7.36
CA LEU A 82 -10.52 -7.27 -8.03
C LEU A 82 -10.10 -6.59 -9.34
N PHE A 83 -9.01 -5.82 -9.32
CA PHE A 83 -8.48 -5.19 -10.53
C PHE A 83 -8.03 -6.23 -11.56
N ALA A 84 -7.36 -7.30 -11.13
CA ALA A 84 -6.98 -8.40 -12.03
C ALA A 84 -8.20 -9.05 -12.69
N ALA A 85 -9.23 -9.42 -11.91
CA ALA A 85 -10.48 -9.96 -12.43
C ALA A 85 -11.14 -9.00 -13.41
N ARG A 86 -11.18 -7.69 -13.10
CA ARG A 86 -11.76 -6.67 -13.98
C ARG A 86 -11.02 -6.54 -15.31
N THR A 87 -9.69 -6.60 -15.31
CA THR A 87 -8.87 -6.56 -16.53
C THR A 87 -8.97 -7.83 -17.36
N ALA A 88 -9.28 -8.96 -16.72
CA ALA A 88 -9.49 -10.25 -17.37
C ALA A 88 -10.96 -10.52 -17.76
N GLU A 89 -11.86 -9.56 -17.53
CA GLU A 89 -13.30 -9.69 -17.76
C GLU A 89 -13.95 -10.89 -17.02
N LEU A 90 -13.42 -11.20 -15.82
CA LEU A 90 -13.92 -12.25 -14.95
C LEU A 90 -14.86 -11.68 -13.88
N PRO A 91 -15.73 -12.53 -13.27
CA PRO A 91 -16.47 -12.15 -12.08
C PRO A 91 -15.54 -11.70 -10.94
N PRO A 92 -16.02 -10.82 -10.04
CA PRO A 92 -15.23 -10.43 -8.87
C PRO A 92 -14.92 -11.66 -8.00
N PRO A 93 -13.73 -11.70 -7.38
CA PRO A 93 -13.39 -12.77 -6.44
C PRO A 93 -14.35 -12.77 -5.25
N PRO A 94 -14.56 -13.93 -4.59
CA PRO A 94 -15.36 -13.98 -3.37
C PRO A 94 -14.75 -13.07 -2.31
N THR A 95 -15.60 -12.41 -1.50
CA THR A 95 -15.14 -11.48 -0.47
C THR A 95 -14.26 -12.18 0.56
N PRO A 96 -13.02 -11.70 0.81
CA PRO A 96 -12.09 -12.37 1.72
C PRO A 96 -12.27 -12.01 3.21
N TRP A 97 -13.27 -11.18 3.58
CA TRP A 97 -13.47 -10.74 4.95
C TRP A 97 -14.65 -11.45 5.63
N PRO A 98 -14.53 -11.95 6.88
CA PRO A 98 -15.66 -12.49 7.61
C PRO A 98 -16.63 -11.35 7.96
N SER A 99 -17.91 -11.49 7.57
CA SER A 99 -18.96 -10.53 7.93
C SER A 99 -19.05 -10.27 9.44
#